data_AF-A0A428I3B9-F1
#
_entry.id   AF-A0A428I3B9-F1
#
_cell.length_a   1.000
_cell.length_b   1.000
_cell.length_c   1.000
_cell.angle_alpha   90.00
_cell.angle_beta   90.00
_cell.angle_gamma   90.00
#
_symmetry.space_group_name_H-M   'P 1'
#
loop_
_entity.id
_entity.type
_entity.pdbx_description
1 polymer ?
#
loop_
_entity_poly.entity_id
_entity_poly.type
_entity_poly.pdbx_seq_one_letter_code
_entity_poly.pdbx_strand_id
1 'polypeptide(L)'
;MFSEQRRREEQALLAHDYALETARAEGIEQGLERGLERGLERGRAEGIEQGLERGRAEGIEEGLKVGLVNLVRQGLLTSEVASQQLDMTVAEFEALL
;
A
#
# COMPACT_ATOMS: atom_id res chain seq x y z
N MET A 1 -8.02 -22.28 62.61
CA MET A 1 -7.52 -23.18 61.54
C MET A 1 -8.37 -23.06 60.27
N PHE A 2 -9.67 -23.41 60.29
CA PHE A 2 -10.53 -23.35 59.09
C PHE A 2 -10.72 -21.96 58.45
N SER A 3 -10.67 -20.86 59.23
CA SER A 3 -10.87 -19.49 58.73
C SER A 3 -9.67 -18.87 58.00
N GLU A 4 -8.46 -19.38 58.21
CA GLU A 4 -7.26 -18.91 57.50
C GLU A 4 -7.05 -19.65 56.19
N GLN A 5 -7.36 -20.96 56.17
CA GLN A 5 -7.31 -21.77 54.98
C GLN A 5 -8.29 -21.26 53.91
N ARG A 6 -9.53 -20.97 54.30
CA ARG A 6 -10.54 -20.39 53.40
C ARG A 6 -10.13 -19.03 52.84
N ARG A 7 -9.54 -18.15 53.66
CA ARG A 7 -9.00 -16.87 53.18
C ARG A 7 -7.87 -17.03 52.16
N ARG A 8 -6.98 -18.02 52.35
CA ARG A 8 -5.90 -18.31 51.40
C ARG A 8 -6.42 -18.89 50.08
N GLU A 9 -7.42 -19.77 50.15
CA GLU A 9 -8.08 -20.32 48.95
C GLU A 9 -8.80 -19.22 48.15
N GLU A 10 -9.53 -18.35 48.83
CA GLU A 10 -10.18 -17.18 48.22
C GLU A 10 -9.15 -16.23 47.59
N GLN A 11 -8.03 -15.94 48.28
CA GLN A 11 -6.95 -15.12 47.73
C GLN A 11 -6.27 -15.75 46.51
N ALA A 12 -6.06 -17.07 46.52
CA ALA A 12 -5.46 -17.80 45.41
C ALA A 12 -6.38 -17.79 44.17
N LEU A 13 -7.70 -17.94 44.39
CA LEU A 13 -8.70 -17.82 43.32
C LEU A 13 -8.69 -16.40 42.72
N LEU A 14 -8.71 -15.36 43.55
CA LEU A 14 -8.67 -13.97 43.07
C LEU A 14 -7.37 -13.66 42.31
N ALA A 15 -6.23 -14.16 42.77
CA ALA A 15 -4.96 -13.99 42.07
C ALA A 15 -4.94 -14.72 40.72
N HIS A 16 -5.55 -15.91 40.66
CA HIS A 16 -5.68 -16.67 39.42
C HIS A 16 -6.57 -15.95 38.39
N ASP A 17 -7.74 -15.48 38.82
CA ASP A 17 -8.67 -14.73 37.96
C ASP A 17 -8.02 -13.44 37.44
N TYR A 18 -7.32 -12.71 38.32
CA TYR A 18 -6.58 -11.51 37.93
C TYR A 18 -5.48 -11.81 36.90
N ALA A 19 -4.71 -12.90 37.08
CA ALA A 19 -3.68 -13.30 36.14
C ALA A 19 -4.28 -13.70 34.77
N LEU A 20 -5.42 -14.40 34.78
CA LEU A 20 -6.12 -14.81 33.56
C LEU A 20 -6.66 -13.60 32.79
N GLU A 21 -7.30 -12.65 33.47
CA GLU A 21 -7.80 -11.42 32.86
C GLU A 21 -6.65 -10.56 32.32
N THR A 22 -5.54 -10.46 33.06
CA THR A 22 -4.34 -9.73 32.60
C THR A 22 -3.76 -10.37 31.34
N ALA A 23 -3.55 -11.69 31.35
CA ALA A 23 -3.00 -12.40 30.20
C ALA A 23 -3.93 -12.30 28.97
N ARG A 24 -5.25 -12.29 29.18
CA ARG A 24 -6.23 -12.10 28.11
C ARG A 24 -6.17 -10.69 27.54
N ALA A 25 -6.11 -9.68 28.40
CA ALA A 25 -6.00 -8.28 27.98
C ALA A 25 -4.72 -8.05 27.17
N GLU A 26 -3.57 -8.52 27.68
CA GLU A 26 -2.28 -8.43 26.98
C GLU A 26 -2.30 -9.17 25.64
N GLY A 27 -2.90 -10.36 25.59
CA GLY A 27 -3.03 -11.13 24.35
C GLY A 27 -3.87 -10.43 23.29
N ILE A 28 -4.97 -9.78 23.70
CA ILE A 28 -5.82 -8.99 22.80
C ILE A 28 -5.08 -7.75 22.32
N GLU A 29 -4.43 -7.02 23.22
CA GLU A 29 -3.66 -5.81 22.90
C GLU A 29 -2.53 -6.11 21.91
N GLN A 30 -1.71 -7.13 22.19
CA GLN A 30 -0.64 -7.55 21.29
C GLN A 30 -1.17 -8.04 19.94
N GLY A 31 -2.30 -8.74 19.93
CA GLY A 31 -2.94 -9.20 18.70
C GLY A 31 -3.41 -8.04 17.82
N LEU A 32 -4.05 -7.05 18.43
CA LEU A 32 -4.52 -5.84 17.76
C LEU A 32 -3.35 -4.99 17.25
N GLU A 33 -2.36 -4.73 18.10
CA GLU A 33 -1.18 -3.93 17.75
C GLU A 33 -0.44 -4.54 16.55
N ARG A 34 -0.11 -5.84 16.62
CA ARG A 34 0.58 -6.55 15.53
C ARG A 34 -0.28 -6.62 14.27
N GLY A 35 -1.58 -6.80 14.41
CA GLY A 35 -2.50 -6.85 13.28
C GLY A 35 -2.58 -5.51 12.55
N LEU A 36 -2.70 -4.43 13.32
CA LEU A 36 -2.80 -3.07 12.82
C LEU A 36 -1.48 -2.59 12.21
N GLU A 37 -0.35 -2.82 12.89
CA GLU A 37 0.98 -2.48 12.38
C GLU A 37 1.25 -3.18 11.05
N ARG A 38 1.07 -4.51 10.97
CA ARG A 38 1.28 -5.26 9.73
C ARG A 38 0.31 -4.86 8.63
N GLY A 39 -0.95 -4.62 8.97
CA GLY A 39 -1.97 -4.20 8.00
C GLY A 39 -1.65 -2.85 7.39
N LEU A 40 -1.27 -1.87 8.22
CA LEU A 40 -0.90 -0.52 7.78
C LEU A 40 0.41 -0.53 7.00
N GLU A 41 1.43 -1.25 7.47
CA GLU A 41 2.73 -1.31 6.79
C GLU A 41 2.58 -1.92 5.40
N ARG A 42 1.89 -3.06 5.28
CA ARG A 42 1.65 -3.72 3.99
C ARG A 42 0.79 -2.88 3.06
N GLY A 43 -0.35 -2.38 3.55
CA GLY A 43 -1.26 -1.58 2.74
C GLY A 43 -0.60 -0.29 2.24
N ARG A 44 0.24 0.33 3.05
CA ARG A 44 1.02 1.51 2.66
C ARG A 44 2.12 1.16 1.65
N ALA A 45 2.88 0.09 1.89
CA ALA A 45 3.95 -0.33 0.99
C ALA A 45 3.40 -0.68 -0.40
N GLU A 46 2.38 -1.52 -0.45
CA GLU A 46 1.72 -1.94 -1.70
C GLU A 46 1.08 -0.74 -2.42
N GLY A 47 0.40 0.15 -1.67
CA GLY A 47 -0.23 1.34 -2.26
C GLY A 47 0.79 2.31 -2.85
N ILE A 48 1.93 2.52 -2.19
CA ILE A 48 3.00 3.38 -2.69
C ILE A 48 3.66 2.75 -3.92
N GLU A 49 3.99 1.48 -3.86
CA GLU A 49 4.63 0.75 -4.97
C GLU A 49 3.76 0.80 -6.23
N GLN A 50 2.48 0.41 -6.11
CA GLN A 50 1.56 0.42 -7.24
C GLN A 50 1.31 1.85 -7.77
N GLY A 51 1.18 2.83 -6.88
CA GLY A 51 0.99 4.22 -7.27
C GLY A 51 2.19 4.79 -8.03
N LEU A 52 3.40 4.50 -7.56
CA LEU A 52 4.64 4.93 -8.20
C LEU A 52 4.87 4.23 -9.54
N GLU A 53 4.62 2.92 -9.61
CA GLU A 53 4.79 2.17 -10.85
C GLU A 53 3.84 2.67 -11.94
N ARG A 54 2.55 2.83 -11.61
CA ARG A 54 1.54 3.37 -12.54
C ARG A 54 1.86 4.79 -12.95
N GLY A 55 2.12 5.68 -11.99
CA GLY A 55 2.43 7.08 -12.28
C GLY A 55 3.71 7.24 -13.10
N ARG A 56 4.70 6.38 -12.91
CA ARG A 56 5.92 6.37 -13.72
C ARG A 56 5.65 5.86 -15.14
N ALA A 57 4.89 4.78 -15.29
CA ALA A 57 4.55 4.25 -16.62
C ALA A 57 3.76 5.29 -17.43
N GLU A 58 2.69 5.84 -16.84
CA GLU A 58 1.87 6.89 -17.45
C GLU A 58 2.70 8.14 -17.78
N GLY A 59 3.58 8.57 -16.85
CA GLY A 59 4.44 9.74 -17.06
C GLY A 59 5.48 9.54 -18.16
N ILE A 60 6.01 8.33 -18.33
CA ILE A 60 6.93 8.00 -19.42
C ILE A 60 6.19 8.00 -20.76
N GLU A 61 5.00 7.38 -20.82
CA GLU A 61 4.18 7.33 -22.02
C GLU A 61 3.77 8.72 -22.49
N GLU A 62 3.23 9.54 -21.59
CA GLU A 62 2.83 10.92 -21.90
C GLU A 62 4.04 11.79 -22.28
N GLY A 63 5.17 11.61 -21.57
CA GLY A 63 6.42 12.30 -21.88
C GLY A 63 6.96 11.95 -23.27
N LEU A 64 6.92 10.67 -23.64
CA LEU A 64 7.32 10.20 -24.97
C LEU A 64 6.41 10.80 -26.05
N LYS A 65 5.10 10.77 -25.82
CA LYS A 65 4.10 11.34 -26.73
C LYS A 65 4.33 12.83 -26.98
N VAL A 66 4.48 13.63 -25.92
CA VAL A 66 4.79 15.05 -26.02
C VAL A 66 6.13 15.29 -26.72
N GLY A 67 7.15 14.48 -26.42
CA GLY A 67 8.46 14.54 -27.06
C GLY A 67 8.39 14.34 -28.56
N LEU A 68 7.69 13.31 -29.02
CA LEU A 68 7.53 12.99 -30.44
C LEU A 68 6.72 14.07 -31.18
N VAL A 69 5.63 14.56 -30.57
CA VAL A 69 4.86 15.70 -31.12
C VAL A 69 5.75 16.92 -31.33
N ASN A 70 6.60 17.26 -30.35
CA ASN A 70 7.51 18.40 -30.46
C ASN A 70 8.56 18.20 -31.57
N LEU A 71 9.09 16.99 -31.74
CA LEU A 71 10.05 16.68 -32.81
C LEU A 71 9.41 16.81 -34.20
N VAL A 72 8.15 16.36 -34.36
CA VAL A 72 7.41 16.51 -35.61
C VAL A 72 7.11 17.98 -35.90
N ARG A 73 6.65 18.75 -34.89
CA ARG A 73 6.43 20.21 -35.03
C ARG A 73 7.70 20.98 -35.39
N GLN A 74 8.87 20.51 -34.97
CA GLN A 74 10.16 21.10 -35.33
C GLN A 74 10.68 20.64 -36.69
N GLY A 75 9.96 19.75 -37.39
CA GLY A 75 10.36 19.18 -38.67
C GLY A 75 11.54 18.21 -38.57
N LEU A 76 11.87 17.73 -37.37
CA LEU A 76 12.97 16.79 -37.12
C LEU A 76 12.54 15.33 -37.32
N LEU A 77 11.24 15.06 -37.27
CA LEU A 77 10.64 13.74 -37.43
C LEU A 77 9.38 13.86 -38.28
N THR A 78 8.98 12.78 -38.96
CA THR A 78 7.69 12.75 -39.68
C THR A 78 6.60 12.12 -38.83
N SER A 79 5.34 12.46 -39.10
CA SER A 79 4.17 11.91 -38.40
C SER A 79 4.10 10.39 -38.51
N GLU A 80 4.54 9.81 -39.62
CA GLU A 80 4.55 8.35 -39.84
C GLU A 80 5.51 7.63 -38.89
N VAL A 81 6.71 8.18 -38.71
CA VAL A 81 7.70 7.59 -37.80
C VAL A 81 7.25 7.76 -36.35
N ALA A 82 6.71 8.94 -36.01
CA ALA A 82 6.24 9.24 -34.67
C ALA A 82 5.03 8.37 -34.27
N SER A 83 4.06 8.16 -35.17
CA SER A 83 2.88 7.36 -34.89
C SER A 83 3.22 5.88 -34.68
N GLN A 84 4.18 5.35 -35.45
CA GLN A 84 4.68 3.98 -35.27
C GLN A 84 5.35 3.78 -33.89
N GLN A 85 6.06 4.78 -33.37
CA GLN A 85 6.71 4.68 -32.05
C GLN A 85 5.71 4.71 -30.88
N LEU A 86 4.51 5.22 -31.09
CA LEU A 86 3.43 5.24 -30.11
C LEU A 86 2.37 4.16 -30.37
N ASP A 87 2.65 3.21 -31.29
CA ASP A 87 1.72 2.16 -31.70
C ASP A 87 0.31 2.69 -32.08
N MET A 88 0.25 3.83 -32.76
CA MET A 88 -0.99 4.45 -33.24
C MET A 88 -0.95 4.76 -34.73
N THR A 89 -2.12 5.03 -35.31
CA THR A 89 -2.22 5.43 -36.71
C THR A 89 -1.71 6.85 -36.93
N VAL A 90 -1.30 7.15 -38.16
CA VAL A 90 -0.85 8.50 -38.54
C VAL A 90 -1.95 9.53 -38.29
N ALA A 91 -3.21 9.20 -38.59
CA ALA A 91 -4.35 10.08 -38.36
C ALA A 91 -4.58 10.38 -36.86
N GLU A 92 -4.43 9.38 -35.99
CA GLU A 92 -4.51 9.58 -34.53
C GLU A 92 -3.37 10.45 -34.03
N PHE A 93 -2.16 10.26 -34.56
CA PHE A 93 -1.02 11.09 -34.21
C PHE A 93 -1.18 12.53 -34.71
N GLU A 94 -1.66 12.73 -35.93
CA GLU A 94 -1.92 14.06 -36.49
C GLU A 94 -2.99 14.82 -35.72
N ALA A 95 -3.94 14.14 -35.08
CA ALA A 95 -4.90 14.78 -34.18
C ALA A 95 -4.26 15.35 -32.89
N LEU A 96 -3.00 14.99 -32.58
CA LEU A 96 -2.23 15.49 -31.43
C LEU A 96 -1.30 16.67 -31.78
N LEU A 97 -1.08 16.92 -33.09
CA LEU A 97 -0.21 17.99 -33.59
C LEU A 97 -0.88 19.36 -33.53
#